data_AF-A0A0H2XK76-F1
#
_entry.id   AF-A0A0H2XK76-F1
#
_cell.length_a   1.000
_cell.length_b   1.000
_cell.length_c   1.000
_cell.angle_alpha   90.00
_cell.angle_beta   90.00
_cell.angle_gamma   90.00
#
_symmetry.space_group_name_H-M   'P 1'
#
loop_
_entity.id
_entity.type
_entity.pdbx_description
1 polymer ?
#
loop_
_entity_poly.entity_id
_entity_poly.type
_entity_poly.pdbx_seq_one_letter_code
_entity_poly.pdbx_strand_id
1 'polypeptide(L)'
;MSTLNFGTVDQCSVTLNTATLLGLKAAYEDFAATGQDLHNFEICITDKRASTVDPMPDDDVVTITFVAKLIPGMRGLGNANRLGKSIHYVIAPETGEILGRVGTK
;
A
#
# COMPACT_ATOMS: atom_id res chain seq x y z
N MET A 1 -7.53 -16.31 13.04
CA MET A 1 -6.52 -16.28 11.96
C MET A 1 -7.28 -16.02 10.68
N SER A 2 -6.93 -14.95 9.98
CA SER A 2 -7.56 -14.55 8.71
C SER A 2 -6.55 -14.73 7.59
N THR A 3 -6.96 -15.41 6.53
CA THR A 3 -6.16 -15.58 5.31
C THR A 3 -6.64 -14.54 4.29
N LEU A 4 -5.70 -13.77 3.77
CA LEU A 4 -5.90 -12.68 2.82
C LEU A 4 -4.97 -12.89 1.62
N ASN A 5 -5.22 -12.21 0.52
CA ASN A 5 -4.41 -12.26 -0.70
C ASN A 5 -2.95 -11.83 -0.46
N PHE A 6 -2.68 -11.04 0.58
CA PHE A 6 -1.32 -10.63 0.93
C PHE A 6 -0.61 -11.56 1.93
N GLY A 7 -1.33 -12.53 2.51
CA GLY A 7 -0.80 -13.44 3.52
C GLY A 7 -1.77 -13.72 4.66
N THR A 8 -1.25 -14.00 5.85
CA THR A 8 -2.06 -14.37 7.01
C THR A 8 -1.90 -13.35 8.14
N VAL A 9 -3.02 -13.08 8.82
CA VAL A 9 -3.07 -12.19 9.97
C VAL A 9 -3.62 -12.96 11.16
N ASP A 10 -2.92 -12.89 12.28
CA ASP A 10 -3.39 -13.34 13.58
C ASP A 10 -3.38 -12.19 14.59
N GLN A 11 -3.62 -12.48 15.87
CA GLN A 11 -3.75 -11.46 16.91
C GLN A 11 -2.45 -10.67 17.16
N CYS A 12 -1.28 -11.28 16.92
CA CYS A 12 0.02 -10.75 17.31
C CYS A 12 1.03 -10.75 16.17
N SER A 13 0.69 -11.29 15.00
CA SER A 13 1.60 -11.45 13.88
C SER A 13 0.89 -11.27 12.54
N VAL A 14 1.70 -10.86 11.56
CA VAL A 14 1.34 -10.82 10.16
C VAL A 14 2.43 -11.58 9.41
N THR A 15 2.03 -12.58 8.63
CA THR A 15 2.92 -13.26 7.70
C THR A 15 2.56 -12.80 6.29
N LEU A 16 3.53 -12.21 5.58
CA LEU A 16 3.36 -11.86 4.18
C LEU A 16 3.73 -13.04 3.30
N ASN A 17 2.95 -13.29 2.24
CA ASN A 17 3.36 -14.27 1.23
C ASN A 17 4.52 -13.72 0.37
N THR A 18 5.22 -14.61 -0.33
CA THR A 18 6.40 -14.26 -1.12
C THR A 18 6.09 -13.20 -2.19
N ALA A 19 4.96 -13.34 -2.89
CA ALA A 19 4.53 -12.39 -3.90
C ALA A 19 4.36 -10.97 -3.32
N THR A 20 3.71 -10.84 -2.16
CA THR A 20 3.55 -9.55 -1.47
C THR A 20 4.90 -8.97 -1.05
N LEU A 21 5.82 -9.78 -0.55
CA LEU A 21 7.15 -9.32 -0.19
C LEU A 21 7.93 -8.79 -1.41
N LEU A 22 7.86 -9.49 -2.55
CA LEU A 22 8.47 -9.07 -3.80
C LEU A 22 7.85 -7.76 -4.32
N GLY A 23 6.52 -7.66 -4.28
CA GLY A 23 5.80 -6.44 -4.64
C GLY A 23 6.15 -5.26 -3.73
N LEU A 24 6.30 -5.49 -2.42
CA LEU A 24 6.73 -4.47 -1.46
C LEU A 24 8.13 -3.97 -1.76
N LYS A 25 9.07 -4.88 -2.06
CA LYS A 25 10.42 -4.51 -2.48
C LYS A 25 10.39 -3.65 -3.75
N ALA A 26 9.67 -4.08 -4.78
CA ALA A 26 9.59 -3.35 -6.04
C ALA A 26 8.93 -1.97 -5.86
N ALA A 27 7.85 -1.90 -5.07
CA ALA A 27 7.17 -0.65 -4.74
C ALA A 27 8.07 0.31 -3.96
N TYR A 28 8.88 -0.21 -3.03
CA TYR A 28 9.87 0.57 -2.31
C TYR A 28 10.94 1.15 -3.24
N GLU A 29 11.46 0.35 -4.18
CA GLU A 29 12.47 0.79 -5.14
C GLU A 29 11.94 1.90 -6.07
N ASP A 30 10.71 1.75 -6.58
CA ASP A 30 10.05 2.82 -7.36
C ASP A 30 9.75 4.06 -6.52
N PHE A 31 9.29 3.88 -5.27
CA PHE A 31 9.04 5.00 -4.36
C PHE A 31 10.33 5.78 -4.06
N ALA A 32 11.44 5.09 -3.81
CA ALA A 32 12.74 5.71 -3.54
C ALA A 32 13.20 6.59 -4.72
N ALA A 33 12.91 6.18 -5.96
CA ALA A 33 13.22 6.96 -7.16
C ALA A 33 12.46 8.31 -7.23
N THR A 34 11.42 8.51 -6.41
CA THR A 34 10.71 9.80 -6.33
C THR A 34 11.45 10.87 -5.51
N GLY A 35 12.46 10.47 -4.73
CA GLY A 35 13.22 11.37 -3.86
C GLY A 35 12.45 11.88 -2.63
N GLN A 36 11.24 11.38 -2.38
CA GLN A 36 10.48 11.73 -1.16
C GLN A 36 11.09 11.06 0.07
N ASP A 37 11.13 11.78 1.19
CA ASP A 37 11.61 11.24 2.47
C ASP A 37 10.62 10.21 3.03
N LEU A 38 11.03 8.94 3.07
CA LEU A 38 10.22 7.83 3.56
C LEU A 38 9.76 8.01 5.02
N HIS A 39 10.51 8.73 5.86
CA HIS A 39 10.12 8.96 7.25
C HIS A 39 8.78 9.71 7.38
N ASN A 40 8.39 10.42 6.32
CA ASN A 40 7.13 11.14 6.24
C ASN A 40 5.94 10.26 5.87
N PHE A 41 6.12 8.94 5.76
CA PHE A 41 5.08 8.03 5.28
C PHE A 41 4.82 6.86 6.24
N GLU A 42 3.61 6.34 6.15
CA GLU A 42 3.23 5.02 6.66
C GLU A 42 2.99 4.09 5.47
N ILE A 43 3.29 2.81 5.62
CA ILE A 43 3.10 1.81 4.57
C ILE A 43 1.88 0.98 4.96
N CYS A 44 0.88 0.95 4.09
CA CYS A 44 -0.33 0.15 4.26
C CYS A 44 -0.40 -0.91 3.16
N ILE A 45 -0.63 -2.17 3.57
CA ILE A 45 -0.89 -3.29 2.67
C ILE A 45 -2.38 -3.63 2.80
N THR A 46 -3.11 -3.66 1.70
CA THR A 46 -4.55 -3.90 1.69
C THR A 46 -4.89 -4.99 0.68
N ASP A 47 -5.76 -5.91 1.10
CA ASP A 47 -6.43 -6.83 0.20
C ASP A 47 -7.66 -6.10 -0.37
N LYS A 48 -7.61 -5.75 -1.66
CA LYS A 48 -8.65 -4.94 -2.29
C LYS A 48 -9.98 -5.71 -2.35
N ARG A 49 -9.92 -7.01 -2.62
CA ARG A 49 -11.09 -7.88 -2.68
C ARG A 49 -11.77 -7.98 -1.32
N ALA A 50 -11.01 -8.26 -0.27
CA ALA A 50 -11.54 -8.42 1.09
C ALA A 50 -12.06 -7.11 1.70
N SER A 51 -11.59 -5.95 1.21
CA SER A 51 -12.04 -4.62 1.66
C SER A 51 -13.23 -4.06 0.86
N THR A 52 -13.68 -4.75 -0.18
CA THR A 52 -14.77 -4.32 -1.06
C THR A 52 -16.05 -5.09 -0.72
N VAL A 53 -17.18 -4.36 -0.60
CA VAL A 53 -18.49 -4.95 -0.23
C VAL A 53 -19.02 -5.90 -1.31
N ASP A 54 -18.85 -5.55 -2.59
CA ASP A 54 -19.25 -6.35 -3.75
C ASP A 54 -18.07 -6.48 -4.74
N PRO A 55 -17.11 -7.40 -4.48
CA PRO A 55 -15.87 -7.46 -5.25
C PRO A 55 -16.06 -8.01 -6.66
N MET A 56 -15.40 -7.38 -7.62
CA MET A 56 -15.28 -7.81 -9.02
C MET A 56 -14.00 -8.64 -9.22
N PRO A 57 -13.86 -9.38 -10.35
CA PRO A 57 -12.62 -10.11 -10.65
C PRO A 57 -11.36 -9.23 -10.61
N ASP A 58 -11.46 -7.97 -11.08
CA ASP A 58 -10.33 -7.01 -11.09
C ASP A 58 -9.97 -6.49 -9.68
N ASP A 59 -10.75 -6.84 -8.65
CA ASP A 59 -10.43 -6.52 -7.26
C ASP A 59 -9.50 -7.56 -6.61
N ASP A 60 -9.17 -8.64 -7.33
CA ASP A 60 -8.25 -9.69 -6.88
C ASP A 60 -6.78 -9.24 -6.96
N VAL A 61 -6.47 -8.21 -6.19
CA VAL A 61 -5.15 -7.56 -6.14
C VAL A 61 -4.79 -7.18 -4.71
N VAL A 62 -3.49 -7.11 -4.45
CA VAL A 62 -2.93 -6.51 -3.24
C VAL A 62 -2.53 -5.08 -3.55
N THR A 63 -2.86 -4.14 -2.69
CA THR A 63 -2.39 -2.76 -2.84
C THR A 63 -1.38 -2.41 -1.76
N ILE A 64 -0.28 -1.79 -2.16
CA ILE A 64 0.73 -1.24 -1.26
C ILE A 64 0.68 0.28 -1.38
N THR A 65 0.37 0.95 -0.28
CA THR A 65 0.21 2.40 -0.26
C THR A 65 1.24 3.03 0.67
N PHE A 66 2.00 3.99 0.13
CA PHE A 66 2.80 4.93 0.90
C PHE A 66 1.91 6.14 1.23
N VAL A 67 1.38 6.16 2.45
CA VAL A 67 0.47 7.19 2.94
C VAL A 67 1.28 8.31 3.57
N ALA A 68 1.20 9.52 3.02
CA ALA A 68 1.91 10.67 3.58
C ALA A 68 1.28 11.07 4.94
N LYS A 69 2.14 11.17 5.96
CA LYS A 69 1.78 11.67 7.29
C LYS A 69 1.35 13.12 7.21
N LEU A 70 0.47 13.49 8.13
CA LEU A 70 0.08 14.88 8.33
C LEU A 70 1.19 15.65 9.04
N ILE A 71 1.31 16.94 8.73
CA ILE A 71 2.12 17.88 9.49
C ILE A 71 1.55 17.94 10.92
N PRO A 72 2.37 17.66 11.95
CA PRO A 72 1.93 17.73 13.34
C PRO A 72 1.27 19.09 13.67
N GLY A 73 0.14 19.07 14.35
CA GLY A 73 -0.61 20.29 14.71
C GLY A 73 -1.47 20.89 13.59
N MET A 74 -1.36 20.40 12.34
CA MET A 74 -2.17 20.86 11.22
C MET A 74 -3.11 19.75 10.75
N ARG A 75 -4.33 19.68 11.30
CA ARG A 75 -5.40 18.78 10.83
C ARG A 75 -6.41 19.54 9.97
N GLY A 76 -7.01 18.85 8.99
CA GLY A 76 -8.19 19.35 8.25
C GLY A 76 -7.94 20.13 6.95
N LEU A 77 -6.70 20.22 6.45
CA LEU A 77 -6.37 20.98 5.23
C LEU A 77 -6.06 20.09 4.00
N GLY A 78 -6.51 18.82 4.03
CA GLY A 78 -6.48 17.92 2.88
C GLY A 78 -5.07 17.50 2.44
N ASN A 79 -4.64 17.90 1.24
CA ASN A 79 -3.32 17.55 0.71
C ASN A 79 -2.25 18.59 1.13
N ALA A 80 -2.64 19.81 1.48
CA ALA A 80 -1.73 20.91 1.79
C ALA A 80 -1.02 20.76 3.15
N ASN A 81 -1.52 19.89 4.02
CA ASN A 81 -0.93 19.58 5.32
C ASN A 81 -0.25 18.21 5.35
N ARG A 82 0.10 17.63 4.19
CA ARG A 82 0.84 16.38 4.12
C ARG A 82 2.32 16.64 3.90
N LEU A 83 3.15 15.79 4.48
CA LEU A 83 4.62 15.86 4.36
C LEU A 83 5.15 15.28 3.03
N GLY A 84 4.26 14.94 2.09
CA GLY A 84 4.59 14.41 0.78
C GLY A 84 3.35 13.99 -0.01
N LYS A 85 3.57 13.40 -1.18
CA LYS A 85 2.54 12.87 -2.08
C LYS A 85 2.40 11.37 -1.87
N SER A 86 1.18 10.94 -1.53
CA SER A 86 0.89 9.52 -1.35
C SER A 86 0.93 8.78 -2.68
N ILE A 87 1.42 7.54 -2.66
CA ILE A 87 1.54 6.71 -3.86
C ILE A 87 0.94 5.34 -3.57
N HIS A 88 0.11 4.88 -4.49
CA HIS A 88 -0.57 3.60 -4.45
C HIS A 88 -0.01 2.69 -5.54
N TYR A 89 0.38 1.49 -5.17
CA TYR A 89 0.86 0.45 -6.07
C TYR A 89 -0.14 -0.71 -6.08
N VAL A 90 -0.53 -1.15 -7.27
CA VAL A 90 -1.37 -2.32 -7.47
C VAL A 90 -0.47 -3.50 -7.78
N ILE A 91 -0.57 -4.55 -6.98
CA ILE A 91 0.32 -5.72 -7.01
C ILE A 91 -0.48 -6.96 -7.36
N ALA A 92 0.04 -7.75 -8.29
CA ALA A 92 -0.48 -9.07 -8.60
C ALA A 92 -0.28 -10.02 -7.40
N PRO A 93 -1.33 -10.66 -6.86
CA PRO A 93 -1.24 -11.44 -5.63
C PRO A 93 -0.40 -12.71 -5.78
N GLU A 94 -0.28 -13.25 -7.00
CA GLU A 94 0.45 -14.49 -7.28
C GLU A 94 1.95 -14.27 -7.57
N THR A 95 2.28 -13.18 -8.26
CA THR A 95 3.65 -12.94 -8.77
C THR A 95 4.39 -11.84 -8.02
N GLY A 96 3.66 -10.90 -7.41
CA GLY A 96 4.25 -9.70 -6.83
C GLY A 96 4.58 -8.61 -7.84
N GLU A 97 4.20 -8.78 -9.11
CA GLU A 97 4.43 -7.77 -10.15
C GLU A 97 3.59 -6.51 -9.90
N ILE A 98 4.18 -5.33 -10.19
CA ILE A 98 3.45 -4.06 -10.16
C ILE A 98 2.60 -3.97 -11.42
N LEU A 99 1.29 -4.04 -11.25
CA LEU A 99 0.29 -3.91 -12.33
C LEU A 99 -0.01 -2.44 -12.64
N GLY A 100 0.20 -1.54 -11.67
CA GLY A 100 -0.06 -0.13 -11.86
C GLY A 100 0.38 0.73 -10.68
N ARG A 101 0.55 2.03 -10.95
CA ARG A 101 0.92 3.06 -9.98
C ARG A 101 -0.03 4.24 -10.12
N VAL A 102 -0.60 4.68 -9.00
CA VAL A 102 -1.45 5.88 -8.92
C VAL A 102 -0.89 6.80 -7.84
N GLY A 103 -0.43 7.99 -8.24
CA GLY A 103 -0.04 9.04 -7.31
C GLY A 103 -1.19 10.00 -7.04
N THR A 104 -1.31 10.49 -5.81
CA THR A 104 -2.16 11.66 -5.55
C THR A 104 -1.46 12.92 -6.10
N LYS A 105 -2.12 13.69 -6.97
CA LYS A 105 -1.57 14.94 -7.54
C LYS A 105 -1.15 15.93 -6.46
#